data_AF-A0A1V9XC78-F1
#
_entry.id   AF-A0A1V9XC78-F1
#
_cell.length_a   1.000
_cell.length_b   1.000
_cell.length_c   1.000
_cell.angle_alpha   90.00
_cell.angle_beta   90.00
_cell.angle_gamma   90.00
#
_symmetry.space_group_name_H-M   'P 1'
#
loop_
_entity.id
_entity.type
_entity.pdbx_description
1 polymer ?
#
loop_
_entity_poly.entity_id
_entity_poly.type
_entity_poly.pdbx_seq_one_letter_code
_entity_poly.pdbx_strand_id
1 'polypeptide(L)'
;MATPRYGFVSFGHSENVDEPFTRTANGQILFPAKDVPLALRGMNFTSTHKADTFLALRKALVEYRFRPNAAKIIIAFTCHACDVIDETAPDSADLQRALIESGATLHLVSKTDIRLRSSSSKRLDLLGIDRSTAFTLRDASRRDSVGQPELRRQLRSPKDRCASLAQKSRGSYFMTPRRPEVRAWRTVLAKRVAQDVSLETRCMRCECAPVENWSTVTVCRPCRPYRDTGLVLDDDYEDID
;
A
#
# COMPACT_ATOMS: atom_id res chain seq x y z
N MET A 1 23.88 5.11 2.56
CA MET A 1 22.40 4.90 2.45
C MET A 1 22.14 3.49 1.96
N ALA A 2 21.06 2.85 2.41
CA ALA A 2 20.68 1.51 1.95
C ALA A 2 19.79 1.61 0.69
N THR A 3 20.24 1.06 -0.43
CA THR A 3 19.48 1.08 -1.69
C THR A 3 18.11 0.40 -1.54
N PRO A 4 17.01 0.95 -2.09
CA PRO A 4 15.72 0.26 -2.12
C PRO A 4 15.78 -1.04 -2.95
N ARG A 5 14.91 -1.99 -2.60
CA ARG A 5 14.71 -3.25 -3.31
C ARG A 5 13.23 -3.36 -3.71
N TYR A 6 12.98 -4.02 -4.83
CA TYR A 6 11.69 -4.13 -5.49
C TYR A 6 11.34 -5.60 -5.72
N GLY A 7 10.05 -5.87 -5.84
CA GLY A 7 9.47 -7.20 -5.99
C GLY A 7 8.04 -7.08 -6.51
N PHE A 8 7.52 -8.09 -7.20
CA PHE A 8 6.15 -8.07 -7.73
C PHE A 8 5.45 -9.42 -7.56
N VAL A 9 4.30 -9.40 -6.87
CA VAL A 9 3.29 -10.46 -6.97
C VAL A 9 2.40 -10.16 -8.17
N SER A 10 2.26 -11.13 -9.07
CA SER A 10 1.27 -11.15 -10.15
C SER A 10 0.04 -11.93 -9.70
N PHE A 11 -1.17 -11.53 -10.12
CA PHE A 11 -2.43 -12.20 -9.81
C PHE A 11 -3.47 -11.90 -10.90
N GLY A 12 -4.49 -12.74 -11.06
CA GLY A 12 -5.52 -12.56 -12.10
C GLY A 12 -5.10 -12.99 -13.51
N HIS A 13 -4.33 -14.09 -13.60
CA HIS A 13 -4.06 -14.73 -14.88
C HIS A 13 -5.30 -15.53 -15.34
N SER A 14 -5.30 -15.96 -16.60
CA SER A 14 -6.45 -16.65 -17.19
C SER A 14 -6.33 -18.18 -17.11
N GLU A 15 -7.49 -18.83 -17.10
CA GLU A 15 -7.74 -20.26 -17.37
C GLU A 15 -7.33 -21.31 -16.32
N ASN A 16 -6.16 -21.26 -15.66
CA ASN A 16 -5.77 -22.33 -14.72
C ASN A 16 -4.96 -21.91 -13.46
N VAL A 17 -4.64 -20.62 -13.27
CA VAL A 17 -3.85 -20.16 -12.11
C VAL A 17 -4.41 -18.86 -11.54
N ASP A 18 -5.39 -18.99 -10.65
CA ASP A 18 -5.88 -17.89 -9.82
C ASP A 18 -4.95 -17.58 -8.64
N GLU A 19 -4.07 -18.53 -8.24
CA GLU A 19 -3.08 -18.26 -7.19
C GLU A 19 -2.14 -17.13 -7.62
N PRO A 20 -1.95 -16.09 -6.78
CA PRO A 20 -0.92 -15.11 -6.99
C PRO A 20 0.47 -15.74 -7.07
N PHE A 21 1.35 -15.22 -7.92
CA PHE A 21 2.69 -15.76 -8.13
C PHE A 21 3.79 -14.68 -8.09
N THR A 22 4.93 -15.04 -7.50
CA THR A 22 6.07 -14.15 -7.32
C THR A 22 6.90 -14.05 -8.60
N ARG A 23 7.10 -12.82 -9.10
CA ARG A 23 8.03 -12.52 -10.19
C ARG A 23 9.44 -12.35 -9.65
N THR A 24 10.42 -12.93 -10.34
CA THR A 24 11.84 -12.73 -10.08
C THR A 24 12.50 -11.93 -11.22
N ALA A 25 13.65 -11.33 -10.93
CA ALA A 25 14.59 -10.85 -11.94
C ALA A 25 16.00 -11.32 -11.57
N ASN A 26 16.76 -11.81 -12.54
CA ASN A 26 18.11 -12.37 -12.33
C ASN A 26 18.15 -13.44 -11.20
N GLY A 27 17.09 -14.26 -11.10
CA GLY A 27 16.91 -15.27 -10.04
C GLY A 27 16.54 -14.73 -8.65
N GLN A 28 16.45 -13.41 -8.46
CA GLN A 28 16.15 -12.79 -7.16
C GLN A 28 14.66 -12.38 -7.07
N ILE A 29 14.06 -12.61 -5.90
CA ILE A 29 12.71 -12.13 -5.53
C ILE A 29 12.75 -10.62 -5.19
N LEU A 30 13.84 -10.15 -4.57
CA LEU A 30 14.05 -8.74 -4.18
C LEU A 30 15.25 -8.14 -4.93
N PHE A 31 14.99 -7.41 -6.01
CA PHE A 31 15.98 -6.91 -6.99
C PHE A 31 16.11 -5.36 -6.96
N PRO A 32 17.18 -4.76 -7.52
CA PRO A 32 17.32 -3.31 -7.63
C PRO A 32 16.42 -2.70 -8.72
N ALA A 33 16.16 -1.39 -8.65
CA ALA A 33 15.25 -0.66 -9.54
C ALA A 33 15.51 -0.89 -11.06
N LYS A 34 16.78 -1.04 -11.45
CA LYS A 34 17.18 -1.29 -12.85
C LYS A 34 16.62 -2.59 -13.45
N ASP A 35 16.29 -3.57 -12.61
CA ASP A 35 15.85 -4.90 -13.02
C ASP A 35 14.30 -5.02 -13.03
N VAL A 36 13.58 -3.96 -12.63
CA VAL A 36 12.10 -3.86 -12.71
C VAL A 36 11.55 -4.17 -14.11
N PRO A 37 12.10 -3.64 -15.23
CA PRO A 37 11.62 -3.97 -16.57
C PRO A 37 11.82 -5.45 -16.98
N LEU A 38 12.68 -6.19 -16.28
CA LEU A 38 12.84 -7.64 -16.47
C LEU A 38 11.74 -8.41 -15.72
N ALA A 39 11.49 -8.07 -14.45
CA ALA A 39 10.43 -8.72 -13.65
C ALA A 39 9.01 -8.48 -14.20
N LEU A 40 8.78 -7.32 -14.85
CA LEU A 40 7.51 -6.97 -15.49
C LEU A 40 7.36 -7.53 -16.93
N ARG A 41 8.35 -8.28 -17.44
CA ARG A 41 8.32 -8.81 -18.81
C ARG A 41 7.28 -9.93 -18.93
N GLY A 42 6.46 -9.87 -19.97
CA GLY A 42 5.40 -10.87 -20.22
C GLY A 42 4.24 -10.81 -19.23
N MET A 43 4.04 -9.70 -18.51
CA MET A 43 2.81 -9.48 -17.75
C MET A 43 1.71 -8.91 -18.66
N ASN A 44 0.52 -9.48 -18.62
CA ASN A 44 -0.65 -8.92 -19.27
C ASN A 44 -1.45 -8.06 -18.29
N PHE A 45 -1.64 -6.77 -18.61
CA PHE A 45 -2.40 -5.81 -17.80
C PHE A 45 -3.86 -5.64 -18.27
N THR A 46 -4.30 -6.36 -19.31
CA THR A 46 -5.65 -6.26 -19.89
C THR A 46 -6.60 -7.39 -19.46
N SER A 47 -6.24 -8.16 -18.43
CA SER A 47 -7.10 -9.22 -17.90
C SER A 47 -8.45 -8.65 -17.43
N THR A 48 -9.53 -9.33 -17.81
CA THR A 48 -10.91 -9.06 -17.38
C THR A 48 -11.39 -10.03 -16.29
N HIS A 49 -10.56 -10.99 -15.90
CA HIS A 49 -10.85 -11.95 -14.84
C HIS A 49 -10.82 -11.24 -13.48
N LYS A 50 -11.75 -11.62 -12.59
CA LYS A 50 -11.61 -11.26 -11.17
C LYS A 50 -10.35 -11.93 -10.62
N ALA A 51 -9.75 -11.33 -9.59
CA ALA A 51 -8.48 -11.80 -9.04
C ALA A 51 -8.43 -11.51 -7.54
N ASP A 52 -8.07 -12.49 -6.73
CA ASP A 52 -8.10 -12.34 -5.28
C ASP A 52 -6.91 -11.49 -4.81
N THR A 53 -7.24 -10.28 -4.35
CA THR A 53 -6.23 -9.32 -3.87
C THR A 53 -5.79 -9.63 -2.44
N PHE A 54 -6.58 -10.37 -1.66
CA PHE A 54 -6.24 -10.79 -0.30
C PHE A 54 -5.16 -11.89 -0.33
N LEU A 55 -5.30 -12.88 -1.22
CA LEU A 55 -4.23 -13.85 -1.50
C LEU A 55 -2.94 -13.13 -1.92
N ALA A 56 -3.04 -12.14 -2.82
CA ALA A 56 -1.86 -11.46 -3.36
C ALA A 56 -1.11 -10.66 -2.29
N LEU A 57 -1.86 -10.00 -1.39
CA LEU A 57 -1.32 -9.30 -0.24
C LEU A 57 -0.76 -10.25 0.83
N ARG A 58 -1.37 -11.42 1.05
CA ARG A 58 -0.80 -12.49 1.90
C ARG A 58 0.56 -12.94 1.37
N LYS A 59 0.63 -13.29 0.09
CA LYS A 59 1.87 -13.74 -0.57
C LYS A 59 2.96 -12.66 -0.51
N ALA A 60 2.58 -11.40 -0.73
CA ALA A 60 3.48 -10.25 -0.58
C ALA A 60 4.04 -10.11 0.85
N LEU A 61 3.23 -10.35 1.89
CA LEU A 61 3.67 -10.25 3.29
C LEU A 61 4.48 -11.45 3.78
N VAL A 62 4.26 -12.64 3.22
CA VAL A 62 4.92 -13.89 3.65
C VAL A 62 6.22 -14.17 2.89
N GLU A 63 6.23 -14.04 1.56
CA GLU A 63 7.40 -14.42 0.74
C GLU A 63 8.48 -13.34 0.71
N TYR A 64 8.08 -12.06 0.71
CA TYR A 64 9.02 -10.95 0.64
C TYR A 64 9.55 -10.64 2.03
N ARG A 65 10.67 -11.27 2.37
CA ARG A 65 11.45 -11.00 3.59
C ARG A 65 12.02 -9.58 3.57
N PHE A 66 11.16 -8.60 3.90
CA PHE A 66 11.53 -7.19 4.03
C PHE A 66 12.69 -7.03 5.03
N ARG A 67 13.63 -6.13 4.73
CA ARG A 67 14.69 -5.78 5.69
C ARG A 67 14.02 -5.24 6.97
N PRO A 68 14.42 -5.69 8.18
CA PRO A 68 13.64 -5.39 9.38
C PRO A 68 13.49 -3.88 9.67
N ASN A 69 14.59 -3.13 9.50
CA ASN A 69 14.69 -1.67 9.68
C ASN A 69 14.51 -0.87 8.37
N ALA A 70 13.66 -1.33 7.44
CA ALA A 70 13.32 -0.56 6.24
C ALA A 70 11.81 -0.29 6.16
N ALA A 71 11.45 0.82 5.53
CA ALA A 71 10.07 1.12 5.13
C ALA A 71 9.53 -0.02 4.25
N LYS A 72 8.46 -0.66 4.72
CA LYS A 72 7.80 -1.77 4.05
C LYS A 72 6.59 -1.20 3.32
N ILE A 73 6.70 -1.02 2.01
CA ILE A 73 5.66 -0.37 1.21
C ILE A 73 5.14 -1.37 0.18
N ILE A 74 3.82 -1.58 0.18
CA ILE A 74 3.11 -2.41 -0.77
C ILE A 74 2.22 -1.49 -1.61
N ILE A 75 2.31 -1.59 -2.93
CA ILE A 75 1.47 -0.84 -3.86
C ILE A 75 0.67 -1.85 -4.69
N ALA A 76 -0.58 -2.07 -4.32
CA ALA A 76 -1.49 -2.94 -5.05
C ALA A 76 -2.14 -2.19 -6.21
N PHE A 77 -2.19 -2.82 -7.39
CA PHE A 77 -2.88 -2.30 -8.57
C PHE A 77 -4.01 -3.26 -8.94
N THR A 78 -5.27 -2.83 -8.91
CA THR A 78 -6.42 -3.68 -9.22
C THR A 78 -7.28 -3.11 -10.36
N CYS A 79 -7.72 -4.00 -11.27
CA CYS A 79 -8.68 -3.64 -12.31
C CYS A 79 -10.14 -3.65 -11.82
N HIS A 80 -10.40 -4.25 -10.66
CA HIS A 80 -11.72 -4.52 -10.10
C HIS A 80 -11.79 -4.08 -8.62
N ALA A 81 -12.98 -4.15 -8.03
CA ALA A 81 -13.14 -4.04 -6.58
C ALA A 81 -12.42 -5.19 -5.87
N CYS A 82 -11.89 -4.91 -4.68
CA CYS A 82 -11.24 -5.90 -3.82
C CYS A 82 -12.28 -6.74 -3.08
N ASP A 83 -12.77 -7.75 -3.78
CA ASP A 83 -13.54 -8.87 -3.25
C ASP A 83 -12.59 -9.95 -2.70
N VAL A 84 -13.12 -10.80 -1.80
CA VAL A 84 -12.56 -12.14 -1.54
C VAL A 84 -13.29 -13.11 -2.47
N ILE A 85 -12.54 -14.00 -3.13
CA ILE A 85 -13.01 -14.95 -4.13
C ILE A 85 -12.68 -16.38 -3.70
N ASP A 86 -11.48 -16.57 -3.16
CA ASP A 86 -10.98 -17.85 -2.68
C ASP A 86 -11.29 -18.00 -1.17
N GLU A 87 -11.91 -19.10 -0.77
CA GLU A 87 -12.26 -19.37 0.64
C GLU A 87 -11.04 -19.55 1.55
N THR A 88 -9.86 -19.85 0.98
CA THR A 88 -8.59 -19.91 1.71
C THR A 88 -7.99 -18.52 1.94
N ALA A 89 -8.50 -17.45 1.34
CA ALA A 89 -7.95 -16.10 1.51
C ALA A 89 -8.08 -15.59 2.96
N PRO A 90 -7.11 -14.80 3.46
CA PRO A 90 -7.21 -14.25 4.81
C PRO A 90 -8.39 -13.26 4.92
N ASP A 91 -8.96 -13.13 6.11
CA ASP A 91 -10.02 -12.15 6.35
C ASP A 91 -9.46 -10.71 6.43
N SER A 92 -10.37 -9.72 6.53
CA SER A 92 -9.97 -8.30 6.59
C SER A 92 -9.48 -7.83 7.96
N ALA A 93 -9.63 -8.60 9.04
CA ALA A 93 -9.03 -8.31 10.33
C ALA A 93 -7.60 -8.86 10.40
N ASP A 94 -7.38 -10.07 9.92
CA ASP A 94 -6.09 -10.76 9.88
C ASP A 94 -5.12 -10.08 8.91
N LEU A 95 -5.57 -9.73 7.70
CA LEU A 95 -4.72 -9.01 6.75
C LEU A 95 -4.42 -7.57 7.22
N GLN A 96 -5.36 -6.93 7.93
CA GLN A 96 -5.10 -5.65 8.61
C GLN A 96 -4.06 -5.81 9.72
N ARG A 97 -4.15 -6.87 10.52
CA ARG A 97 -3.22 -7.16 11.63
C ARG A 97 -1.81 -7.42 11.09
N ALA A 98 -1.67 -8.24 10.05
CA ALA A 98 -0.39 -8.52 9.40
C ALA A 98 0.29 -7.26 8.82
N LEU A 99 -0.47 -6.36 8.21
CA LEU A 99 0.03 -5.04 7.77
C LEU A 99 0.52 -4.20 8.96
N ILE A 100 -0.25 -4.12 10.04
CA ILE A 100 0.10 -3.31 11.22
C ILE A 100 1.32 -3.87 11.97
N GLU A 101 1.38 -5.19 12.18
CA GLU A 101 2.46 -5.84 12.95
C GLU A 101 3.81 -5.82 12.20
N SER A 102 3.81 -6.04 10.89
CA SER A 102 5.01 -5.90 10.07
C SER A 102 5.48 -4.44 9.93
N GLY A 103 4.58 -3.48 10.18
CA GLY A 103 4.78 -2.06 9.90
C GLY A 103 4.70 -1.75 8.40
N ALA A 104 3.92 -2.51 7.64
CA ALA A 104 3.76 -2.35 6.19
C ALA A 104 2.62 -1.38 5.83
N THR A 105 2.95 -0.43 4.97
CA THR A 105 2.02 0.58 4.43
C THR A 105 1.45 0.09 3.09
N LEU A 106 0.13 -0.05 2.98
CA LEU A 106 -0.55 -0.45 1.76
C LEU A 106 -1.12 0.76 1.02
N HIS A 107 -0.65 1.01 -0.20
CA HIS A 107 -1.30 1.88 -1.16
C HIS A 107 -2.10 1.04 -2.14
N LEU A 108 -3.32 1.47 -2.47
CA LEU A 108 -4.16 0.82 -3.48
C LEU A 108 -4.37 1.77 -4.66
N VAL A 109 -4.16 1.26 -5.87
CA VAL A 109 -4.54 1.90 -7.13
C VAL A 109 -5.65 1.06 -7.76
N SER A 110 -6.83 1.64 -7.97
CA SER A 110 -7.99 0.90 -8.49
C SER A 110 -8.84 1.77 -9.44
N LYS A 111 -9.76 1.15 -10.19
CA LYS A 111 -10.67 1.85 -11.13
C LYS A 111 -11.93 2.43 -10.46
N THR A 112 -12.17 2.17 -9.18
CA THR A 112 -13.40 2.60 -8.49
C THR A 112 -13.37 4.10 -8.14
N ASP A 113 -14.34 4.87 -8.64
CA ASP A 113 -14.43 6.32 -8.35
C ASP A 113 -14.64 6.64 -6.86
N ILE A 114 -13.91 7.63 -6.36
CA ILE A 114 -14.14 8.26 -5.05
C ILE A 114 -15.29 9.27 -5.21
N ARG A 115 -16.32 9.18 -4.36
CA ARG A 115 -17.55 9.97 -4.49
C ARG A 115 -17.69 11.06 -3.42
N LEU A 116 -18.34 12.16 -3.76
CA LEU A 116 -18.74 13.19 -2.79
C LEU A 116 -19.81 12.68 -1.82
N ARG A 117 -19.92 13.33 -0.65
CA ARG A 117 -21.01 13.08 0.32
C ARG A 117 -22.33 13.64 -0.19
N SER A 118 -22.31 14.83 -0.78
CA SER A 118 -23.42 15.46 -1.51
C SER A 118 -23.68 14.81 -2.88
N SER A 119 -24.85 15.07 -3.44
CA SER A 119 -25.27 14.66 -4.80
C SER A 119 -24.66 15.50 -5.93
N SER A 120 -23.77 16.45 -5.62
CA SER A 120 -23.22 17.39 -6.59
C SER A 120 -22.31 16.71 -7.61
N SER A 121 -22.67 16.79 -8.90
CA SER A 121 -21.97 16.21 -10.05
C SER A 121 -20.65 16.91 -10.44
N LYS A 122 -20.11 17.78 -9.58
CA LYS A 122 -18.84 18.48 -9.84
C LYS A 122 -17.70 17.46 -9.93
N ARG A 123 -17.18 17.25 -11.14
CA ARG A 123 -15.92 16.54 -11.37
C ARG A 123 -14.80 17.28 -10.64
N LEU A 124 -14.36 16.73 -9.52
CA LEU A 124 -13.16 17.18 -8.83
C LEU A 124 -11.91 16.74 -9.61
N ASP A 125 -10.85 17.55 -9.54
CA ASP A 125 -9.49 17.23 -10.00
C ASP A 125 -8.80 16.19 -9.08
N LEU A 126 -9.57 15.24 -8.56
CA LEU A 126 -9.18 14.29 -7.52
C LEU A 126 -8.38 13.13 -8.13
N LEU A 127 -7.31 12.73 -7.44
CA LEU A 127 -6.42 11.63 -7.81
C LEU A 127 -6.49 10.49 -6.79
N GLY A 128 -6.66 10.84 -5.50
CA GLY A 128 -6.68 9.88 -4.41
C GLY A 128 -7.08 10.50 -3.07
N ILE A 129 -7.11 9.67 -2.04
CA ILE A 129 -7.30 10.03 -0.63
C ILE A 129 -6.41 9.15 0.24
N ASP A 130 -6.09 9.61 1.45
CA ASP A 130 -5.74 8.72 2.57
C ASP A 130 -6.75 8.90 3.71
N ARG A 131 -6.34 8.64 4.95
CA ARG A 131 -7.20 8.80 6.14
C ARG A 131 -7.61 10.26 6.35
N SER A 132 -6.67 11.19 6.22
CA SER A 132 -6.81 12.58 6.66
C SER A 132 -6.87 13.59 5.51
N THR A 133 -6.40 13.23 4.31
CA THR A 133 -6.21 14.17 3.20
C THR A 133 -6.77 13.65 1.87
N ALA A 134 -7.08 14.58 0.97
CA ALA A 134 -7.45 14.30 -0.42
C ALA A 134 -6.40 14.89 -1.37
N PHE A 135 -6.00 14.13 -2.38
CA PHE A 135 -4.92 14.47 -3.31
C PHE A 135 -5.47 14.85 -4.69
N THR A 136 -4.99 15.95 -5.26
CA THR A 136 -5.53 16.53 -6.50
C THR A 136 -4.45 16.83 -7.54
N LEU A 137 -4.85 17.14 -8.78
CA LEU A 137 -3.93 17.60 -9.83
C LEU A 137 -3.05 18.78 -9.39
N ARG A 138 -3.53 19.64 -8.49
CA ARG A 138 -2.79 20.81 -7.97
C ARG A 138 -1.62 20.42 -7.05
N ASP A 139 -1.64 19.22 -6.47
CA ASP A 139 -0.58 18.73 -5.57
C ASP A 139 0.63 18.18 -6.36
N ALA A 140 0.52 18.08 -7.69
CA ALA A 140 1.64 17.75 -8.56
C ALA A 140 2.68 18.88 -8.66
N SER A 141 2.23 20.15 -8.70
CA SER A 141 3.11 21.33 -8.84
C SER A 141 3.61 21.90 -7.50
N ARG A 142 2.88 21.71 -6.41
CA ARG A 142 3.35 22.01 -5.04
C ARG A 142 4.64 21.23 -4.75
N ARG A 143 5.59 21.78 -3.98
CA ARG A 143 6.79 21.05 -3.55
C ARG A 143 6.37 19.79 -2.77
N ASP A 144 5.59 20.00 -1.72
CA ASP A 144 5.16 18.97 -0.78
C ASP A 144 3.70 18.57 -1.04
N SER A 145 3.44 17.26 -1.12
CA SER A 145 2.10 16.71 -1.34
C SER A 145 1.36 16.55 -0.01
N VAL A 146 1.02 17.67 0.61
CA VAL A 146 0.26 17.71 1.89
C VAL A 146 -1.22 17.35 1.68
N GLY A 147 -1.72 17.42 0.44
CA GLY A 147 -3.13 17.17 0.12
C GLY A 147 -4.07 18.23 0.71
N GLN A 148 -5.34 17.89 0.83
CA GLN A 148 -6.42 18.81 1.22
C GLN A 148 -7.36 18.17 2.25
N PRO A 149 -7.20 18.46 3.55
CA PRO A 149 -8.06 17.92 4.63
C PRO A 149 -9.53 18.32 4.47
N GLU A 150 -9.82 19.58 4.13
CA GLU A 150 -11.20 20.07 4.01
C GLU A 150 -11.94 19.46 2.82
N LEU A 151 -11.23 19.06 1.78
CA LEU A 151 -11.78 18.24 0.70
C LEU A 151 -12.03 16.79 1.18
N ARG A 152 -11.13 16.23 2.01
CA ARG A 152 -11.28 14.87 2.56
C ARG A 152 -12.53 14.71 3.43
N ARG A 153 -12.92 15.74 4.19
CA ARG A 153 -14.17 15.77 4.99
C ARG A 153 -15.42 15.62 4.10
N GLN A 154 -15.39 16.15 2.89
CA GLN A 154 -16.51 16.17 1.94
C GLN A 154 -16.67 14.86 1.13
N LEU A 155 -15.68 13.97 1.16
CA LEU A 155 -15.67 12.73 0.40
C LEU A 155 -16.22 11.53 1.19
N ARG A 156 -16.81 10.57 0.48
CA ARG A 156 -17.08 9.21 0.95
C ARG A 156 -15.86 8.35 0.60
N SER A 157 -15.36 7.57 1.55
CA SER A 157 -14.38 6.52 1.25
C SER A 157 -15.01 5.51 0.26
N PRO A 158 -14.25 4.91 -0.67
CA PRO A 158 -14.73 3.80 -1.50
C PRO A 158 -15.30 2.67 -0.65
N LYS A 159 -16.40 2.04 -1.11
CA LYS A 159 -16.96 0.81 -0.51
C LYS A 159 -16.16 -0.42 -0.97
N ASP A 160 -14.88 -0.44 -0.67
CA ASP A 160 -13.91 -1.43 -1.13
C ASP A 160 -13.07 -1.92 0.06
N ARG A 161 -12.86 -3.24 0.19
CA ARG A 161 -12.20 -3.82 1.37
C ARG A 161 -10.72 -3.40 1.44
N CYS A 162 -9.99 -3.50 0.33
CA CYS A 162 -8.59 -3.07 0.25
C CYS A 162 -8.45 -1.55 0.44
N ALA A 163 -9.41 -0.73 0.01
CA ALA A 163 -9.40 0.72 0.26
C ALA A 163 -9.51 1.04 1.77
N SER A 164 -10.20 0.19 2.54
CA SER A 164 -10.22 0.25 4.01
C SER A 164 -8.86 -0.16 4.60
N LEU A 165 -8.30 -1.30 4.15
CA LEU A 165 -6.97 -1.78 4.57
C LEU A 165 -5.85 -0.74 4.32
N ALA A 166 -5.88 -0.08 3.16
CA ALA A 166 -4.94 0.97 2.80
C ALA A 166 -4.99 2.16 3.78
N GLN A 167 -6.18 2.69 4.06
CA GLN A 167 -6.35 3.82 4.99
C GLN A 167 -6.00 3.44 6.45
N LYS A 168 -6.25 2.19 6.87
CA LYS A 168 -5.93 1.71 8.23
C LYS A 168 -4.43 1.44 8.42
N SER A 169 -3.73 0.96 7.39
CA SER A 169 -2.25 0.90 7.36
C SER A 169 -1.58 2.26 7.07
N ARG A 170 -2.36 3.35 7.11
CA ARG A 170 -2.01 4.76 6.81
C ARG A 170 -1.43 5.02 5.41
N GLY A 171 -1.54 4.05 4.50
CA GLY A 171 -1.33 4.29 3.08
C GLY A 171 -2.53 5.00 2.45
N SER A 172 -2.60 4.97 1.12
CA SER A 172 -3.51 5.81 0.33
C SER A 172 -4.28 5.02 -0.72
N TYR A 173 -5.53 5.42 -0.96
CA TYR A 173 -6.32 4.98 -2.10
C TYR A 173 -6.17 5.99 -3.25
N PHE A 174 -5.71 5.54 -4.42
CA PHE A 174 -5.65 6.31 -5.65
C PHE A 174 -6.56 5.70 -6.73
N MET A 175 -7.22 6.58 -7.49
CA MET A 175 -7.94 6.18 -8.70
C MET A 175 -6.94 5.94 -9.84
N THR A 176 -7.29 5.07 -10.79
CA THR A 176 -6.52 4.87 -12.02
C THR A 176 -6.59 6.16 -12.86
N PRO A 177 -5.46 6.75 -13.28
CA PRO A 177 -5.45 8.04 -13.95
C PRO A 177 -6.02 7.97 -15.37
N ARG A 178 -6.74 9.01 -15.80
CA ARG A 178 -7.03 9.23 -17.22
C ARG A 178 -5.76 9.69 -17.93
N ARG A 179 -5.66 9.45 -19.25
CA ARG A 179 -4.47 9.79 -20.07
C ARG A 179 -3.85 11.19 -19.81
N PRO A 180 -4.59 12.31 -19.74
CA PRO A 180 -4.00 13.63 -19.46
C PRO A 180 -3.51 13.80 -18.01
N GLU A 181 -4.07 13.02 -17.07
CA GLU A 181 -3.79 13.12 -15.63
C GLU A 181 -2.52 12.35 -15.22
N VAL A 182 -2.06 11.38 -16.04
CA VAL A 182 -0.98 10.42 -15.73
C VAL A 182 0.30 11.06 -15.17
N ARG A 183 0.75 12.19 -15.75
CA ARG A 183 1.97 12.89 -15.27
C ARG A 183 1.79 13.42 -13.85
N ALA A 184 0.68 14.10 -13.59
CA ALA A 184 0.35 14.66 -12.28
C ALA A 184 0.12 13.54 -11.26
N TRP A 185 -0.68 12.53 -11.63
CA TRP A 185 -0.94 11.34 -10.83
C TRP A 185 0.34 10.63 -10.39
N ARG A 186 1.27 10.36 -11.31
CA ARG A 186 2.54 9.69 -11.00
C ARG A 186 3.38 10.51 -10.02
N THR A 187 3.44 11.83 -10.22
CA THR A 187 4.15 12.75 -9.30
C THR A 187 3.53 12.78 -7.90
N VAL A 188 2.20 12.81 -7.80
CA VAL A 188 1.48 12.86 -6.51
C VAL A 188 1.58 11.54 -5.76
N LEU A 189 1.35 10.40 -6.42
CA LEU A 189 1.54 9.07 -5.82
C LEU A 189 3.00 8.88 -5.36
N ALA A 190 3.99 9.23 -6.19
CA ALA A 190 5.40 9.11 -5.82
C ALA A 190 5.78 9.96 -4.61
N LYS A 191 5.27 11.21 -4.50
CA LYS A 191 5.45 12.04 -3.30
C LYS A 191 4.79 11.41 -2.07
N ARG A 192 3.56 10.88 -2.21
CA ARG A 192 2.83 10.28 -1.09
C ARG A 192 3.49 9.00 -0.57
N VAL A 193 4.05 8.19 -1.46
CA VAL A 193 4.87 7.00 -1.11
C VAL A 193 6.21 7.41 -0.50
N ALA A 194 6.86 8.46 -1.00
CA ALA A 194 8.12 8.95 -0.44
C ALA A 194 7.97 9.46 1.00
N GLN A 195 6.82 10.03 1.36
CA GLN A 195 6.52 10.44 2.74
C GLN A 195 6.60 9.26 3.72
N ASP A 196 6.13 8.06 3.35
CA ASP A 196 6.20 6.88 4.24
C ASP A 196 7.62 6.35 4.43
N VAL A 197 8.52 6.59 3.44
CA VAL A 197 9.97 6.35 3.59
C VAL A 197 10.61 7.41 4.49
N SER A 198 10.24 8.69 4.34
CA SER A 198 10.72 9.77 5.22
C SER A 198 10.28 9.62 6.68
N LEU A 199 9.28 8.77 6.94
CA LEU A 199 8.78 8.42 8.27
C LEU A 199 9.50 7.20 8.89
N GLU A 200 10.68 6.81 8.39
CA GLU A 200 11.56 5.77 8.98
C GLU A 200 12.11 6.13 10.37
N THR A 201 11.97 7.37 10.85
CA THR A 201 12.29 7.81 12.23
C THR A 201 11.28 7.32 13.29
N ARG A 202 10.75 6.11 13.10
CA ARG A 202 9.83 5.44 14.04
C ARG A 202 10.59 4.42 14.85
N CYS A 203 10.42 4.44 16.17
CA CYS A 203 10.94 3.40 17.06
C CYS A 203 10.47 2.02 16.56
N MET A 204 11.44 1.15 16.27
CA MET A 204 11.22 -0.25 15.92
C MET A 204 11.83 -1.13 17.02
N ARG A 205 11.03 -2.00 17.62
CA ARG A 205 11.48 -3.01 18.58
C ARG A 205 11.75 -4.30 17.83
N CYS A 206 12.99 -4.77 17.90
CA CYS A 206 13.50 -5.90 17.13
C CYS A 206 13.75 -7.09 18.05
N GLU A 207 13.12 -8.22 17.75
CA GLU A 207 13.21 -9.45 18.54
C GLU A 207 13.66 -10.60 17.64
N CYS A 208 14.45 -11.52 18.20
CA CYS A 208 14.96 -12.69 17.48
C CYS A 208 13.93 -13.83 17.61
N ALA A 209 13.11 -14.02 16.59
CA ALA A 209 12.07 -15.05 16.59
C ALA A 209 12.65 -16.38 16.05
N PRO A 210 12.37 -17.53 16.68
CA PRO A 210 12.61 -18.83 16.07
C PRO A 210 11.67 -19.03 14.87
N VAL A 211 12.17 -19.73 13.86
CA VAL A 211 11.39 -20.24 12.72
C VAL A 211 11.70 -21.72 12.53
N GLU A 212 10.86 -22.40 11.75
CA GLU A 212 11.03 -23.82 11.43
C GLU A 212 12.43 -24.12 10.88
N ASN A 213 12.93 -25.33 11.16
CA ASN A 213 14.29 -25.80 10.82
C ASN A 213 15.42 -25.15 11.63
N TRP A 214 15.21 -24.91 12.94
CA TRP A 214 16.23 -24.44 13.90
C TRP A 214 16.90 -23.10 13.55
N SER A 215 16.27 -22.32 12.67
CA SER A 215 16.77 -21.02 12.25
C SER A 215 16.08 -19.90 13.04
N THR A 216 16.65 -18.69 13.00
CA THR A 216 16.08 -17.51 13.65
C THR A 216 16.01 -16.34 12.68
N VAL A 217 15.05 -15.44 12.91
CA VAL A 217 14.82 -14.26 12.09
C VAL A 217 14.59 -13.04 12.97
N THR A 218 15.26 -11.93 12.66
CA THR A 218 15.03 -10.65 13.32
C THR A 218 13.69 -10.07 12.86
N VAL A 219 12.68 -10.11 13.73
CA VAL A 219 11.36 -9.52 13.50
C VAL A 219 11.33 -8.16 14.20
N CYS A 220 11.32 -7.07 13.41
CA CYS A 220 11.15 -5.72 13.94
C CYS A 220 9.71 -5.24 13.76
N ARG A 221 9.05 -4.91 14.88
CA ARG A 221 7.70 -4.35 14.96
C ARG A 221 7.77 -2.87 15.41
N PRO A 222 6.80 -2.01 15.07
CA PRO A 222 6.73 -0.66 15.64
C PRO A 222 6.58 -0.67 17.17
N CYS A 223 7.37 0.13 17.90
CA CYS A 223 7.37 0.13 19.39
C CYS A 223 6.02 0.50 20.01
N ARG A 224 5.22 1.35 19.34
CA ARG A 224 3.82 1.61 19.66
C ARG A 224 2.97 1.04 18.52
N PRO A 225 2.07 0.07 18.77
CA PRO A 225 1.18 -0.47 17.74
C PRO A 225 0.25 0.63 17.23
N TYR A 226 -0.33 0.42 16.04
CA TYR A 226 -1.01 1.51 15.34
C TYR A 226 -2.42 1.78 15.87
N ARG A 227 -2.51 2.50 16.99
CA ARG A 227 -3.77 2.99 17.56
C ARG A 227 -4.56 3.79 16.51
N ASP A 228 -5.87 3.52 16.45
CA ASP A 228 -6.82 4.11 15.51
C ASP A 228 -7.26 5.54 15.91
N THR A 229 -6.44 6.21 16.72
CA THR A 229 -6.70 7.54 17.29
C THR A 229 -6.35 8.61 16.26
N GLY A 230 -7.37 9.23 15.67
CA GLY A 230 -7.25 10.33 14.72
C GLY A 230 -6.93 11.68 15.35
N LEU A 231 -6.00 11.71 16.30
CA LEU A 231 -5.51 12.92 16.96
C LEU A 231 -4.01 13.08 16.75
N VAL A 232 -3.56 14.33 16.81
CA VAL A 232 -2.15 14.68 16.94
C VAL A 232 -1.63 14.09 18.25
N LEU A 233 -0.37 13.63 18.26
CA LEU A 233 0.35 13.49 19.52
C LEU A 233 0.93 14.87 19.81
N ASP A 234 0.38 15.55 20.80
CA ASP A 234 1.10 16.62 21.48
C ASP A 234 2.29 15.97 22.22
N ASP A 235 3.45 16.64 22.23
CA ASP A 235 4.68 16.14 22.83
C ASP A 235 4.68 16.35 24.36
N ASP A 236 3.87 15.57 25.08
CA ASP A 236 4.01 15.40 26.52
C ASP A 236 5.05 14.28 26.79
N TYR A 237 6.30 14.72 26.93
CA TYR A 237 7.45 13.91 27.33
C TYR A 237 7.64 14.08 28.84
N GLU A 238 6.96 13.29 29.66
CA GLU A 238 7.32 13.16 31.08
C GLU A 238 8.53 12.21 31.20
N ASP A 239 9.67 12.77 31.61
CA ASP A 239 10.84 12.00 32.01
C ASP A 239 10.56 11.19 33.28
N ILE A 240 11.14 9.99 33.37
CA ILE A 240 11.22 9.19 34.60
C ILE A 240 12.63 8.64 34.68
N ASP A 241 13.28 8.86 35.83
CA ASP A 241 14.67 8.47 36.16
C ASP A 241 14.92 6.94 36.19
#